data_AF-A0A6G8Q8G9-F1
#
_entry.id   AF-A0A6G8Q8G9-F1
#
_cell.length_a   1.000
_cell.length_b   1.000
_cell.length_c   1.000
_cell.angle_alpha   90.00
_cell.angle_beta   90.00
_cell.angle_gamma   90.00
#
_symmetry.space_group_name_H-M   'P 1'
#
loop_
_entity.id
_entity.type
_entity.pdbx_description
1 polymer ?
#
loop_
_entity_poly.entity_id
_entity_poly.type
_entity_poly.pdbx_seq_one_letter_code
_entity_poly.pdbx_strand_id
1 'polypeptide(L)'
;MNERRVSLKLNGNSDLEERSPGLGGEDRDGEGGRLSLDEAWEDVEKLEELARKREESKRQKAADQVALWHEFMETERREIKLRQDGQLARHLGAPLPGELPAALQKLAAHDQTQAKLGLVALMSGGNTVYKPLEELKPEDMPARIAANRLRTTWLKERRDEWLGRGEAPA
;
A
#
# COMPACT_ATOMS: atom_id res chain seq x y z
N MET A 1 16.53 -43.91 -19.29
CA MET A 1 17.93 -43.45 -19.07
C MET A 1 17.95 -41.92 -19.02
N ASN A 2 18.72 -41.38 -18.08
CA ASN A 2 19.14 -39.98 -17.90
C ASN A 2 18.21 -38.97 -17.20
N GLU A 3 18.16 -39.08 -15.87
CA GLU A 3 18.15 -37.92 -14.96
C GLU A 3 19.58 -37.39 -14.79
N ARG A 4 19.83 -36.13 -15.14
CA ARG A 4 21.09 -35.43 -14.81
C ARG A 4 20.85 -34.46 -13.66
N ARG A 5 21.34 -34.85 -12.47
CA ARG A 5 21.74 -33.97 -11.38
C ARG A 5 22.75 -32.93 -11.88
N VAL A 6 22.60 -31.67 -11.48
CA VAL A 6 23.72 -30.72 -11.38
C VAL A 6 23.67 -30.05 -10.01
N SER A 7 24.81 -30.14 -9.34
CA SER A 7 25.11 -29.81 -7.96
C SER A 7 25.27 -28.31 -7.73
N LEU A 8 25.08 -27.87 -6.48
CA LEU A 8 25.89 -26.78 -5.93
C LEU A 8 26.39 -27.14 -4.53
N LYS A 9 27.70 -26.95 -4.36
CA LYS A 9 28.57 -27.47 -3.30
C LYS A 9 28.42 -26.65 -2.01
N LEU A 10 28.39 -27.34 -0.88
CA LEU A 10 28.73 -26.77 0.42
C LEU A 10 30.18 -27.20 0.75
N ASN A 11 31.10 -26.25 0.66
CA ASN A 11 32.31 -26.21 1.48
C ASN A 11 31.84 -25.84 2.90
N GLY A 12 32.41 -26.29 4.01
CA GLY A 12 33.58 -27.08 4.30
C GLY A 12 33.88 -26.87 5.78
N ASN A 13 34.06 -27.94 6.54
CA ASN A 13 35.09 -28.08 7.57
C ASN A 13 34.90 -29.43 8.26
N SER A 14 35.75 -30.36 7.85
CA SER A 14 36.22 -31.46 8.66
C SER A 14 37.08 -30.90 9.80
N ASP A 15 36.85 -31.36 11.03
CA ASP A 15 37.91 -31.77 11.95
C ASP A 15 37.26 -32.66 13.03
N LEU A 16 37.36 -33.96 12.80
CA LEU A 16 37.13 -35.01 13.79
C LEU A 16 38.50 -35.31 14.43
N GLU A 17 38.74 -34.78 15.62
CA GLU A 17 39.63 -35.46 16.57
C GLU A 17 38.79 -36.16 17.63
N GLU A 18 38.83 -37.49 17.55
CA GLU A 18 38.41 -38.39 18.61
C GLU A 18 39.29 -38.17 19.85
N ARG A 19 38.68 -37.70 20.94
CA ARG A 19 39.27 -37.83 22.27
C ARG A 19 38.17 -38.14 23.27
N SER A 20 37.94 -39.42 23.52
CA SER A 20 37.14 -39.91 24.64
C SER A 20 37.62 -39.29 25.96
N PRO A 21 36.74 -38.66 26.76
CA PRO A 21 36.97 -38.51 28.18
C PRO A 21 36.25 -39.63 28.91
N GLY A 22 37.01 -40.32 29.76
CA GLY A 22 36.56 -41.49 30.50
C GLY A 22 35.40 -41.22 31.45
N LEU A 23 34.76 -42.33 31.81
CA LEU A 23 33.85 -42.47 32.94
C LEU A 23 34.60 -42.06 34.22
N GLY A 24 34.40 -40.81 34.64
CA GLY A 24 34.74 -40.33 35.97
C GLY A 24 33.43 -40.00 36.68
N GLY A 25 33.04 -40.85 37.62
CA GLY A 25 31.92 -40.57 38.50
C GLY A 25 32.23 -39.35 39.36
N GLU A 26 31.30 -38.41 39.39
CA GLU A 26 31.12 -37.51 40.52
C GLU A 26 29.62 -37.22 40.59
N ASP A 27 28.96 -37.94 41.50
CA ASP A 27 27.65 -37.58 42.02
C ASP A 27 27.76 -36.13 42.53
N ARG A 28 27.19 -35.20 41.76
CA ARG A 28 26.85 -33.86 42.23
C ARG A 28 25.35 -33.70 42.13
N ASP A 29 24.74 -34.06 43.25
CA ASP A 29 23.60 -33.40 43.88
C ASP A 29 22.99 -32.24 43.09
N GLY A 30 21.71 -32.42 42.75
CA GLY A 30 20.67 -31.41 42.96
C GLY A 30 20.84 -30.08 42.25
N GLU A 31 20.24 -29.97 41.08
CA GLU A 31 19.08 -29.09 40.82
C GLU A 31 18.82 -29.12 39.31
N GLY A 32 18.15 -30.19 38.87
CA GLY A 32 17.40 -30.10 37.63
C GLY A 32 16.38 -29.01 37.85
N GLY A 33 16.60 -27.85 37.23
CA GLY A 33 15.73 -26.68 37.27
C GLY A 33 14.31 -27.07 36.85
N ARG A 34 13.54 -27.58 37.81
CA ARG A 34 12.09 -27.60 37.79
C ARG A 34 11.73 -26.13 37.84
N LEU A 35 11.61 -25.49 36.67
CA LEU A 35 10.75 -24.32 36.55
C LEU A 35 9.47 -24.69 37.30
N SER A 36 9.12 -23.90 38.31
CA SER A 36 7.96 -24.23 39.12
C SER A 36 6.79 -24.40 38.18
N LEU A 37 5.96 -25.42 38.39
CA LEU A 37 4.76 -25.62 37.57
C LEU A 37 3.97 -24.30 37.51
N ASP A 38 3.97 -23.54 38.60
CA ASP A 38 3.36 -22.21 38.73
C ASP A 38 4.01 -21.14 37.83
N GLU A 39 5.34 -21.11 37.71
CA GLU A 39 6.04 -20.17 36.80
C GLU A 39 5.74 -20.52 35.33
N ALA A 40 5.65 -21.81 35.00
CA ALA A 40 5.26 -22.25 33.67
C ALA A 40 3.78 -21.90 33.37
N TRP A 41 2.89 -21.97 34.36
CA TRP A 41 1.49 -21.53 34.22
C TRP A 41 1.36 -20.01 34.06
N GLU A 42 2.12 -19.22 34.82
CA GLU A 42 2.18 -17.76 34.67
C GLU A 42 2.66 -17.33 33.28
N ASP A 43 3.60 -18.05 32.69
CA ASP A 43 4.09 -17.77 31.34
C ASP A 43 3.06 -18.16 30.26
N VAL A 44 2.28 -19.22 30.47
CA VAL A 44 1.15 -19.57 29.61
C VAL A 44 0.08 -18.48 29.67
N GLU A 45 -0.29 -18.00 30.87
CA GLU A 45 -1.26 -16.90 31.02
C GLU A 45 -0.79 -15.62 30.31
N LYS A 46 0.48 -15.22 30.49
CA LYS A 46 1.04 -14.05 29.79
C LYS A 46 1.00 -14.21 28.27
N LEU A 47 1.28 -15.41 27.75
CA LEU A 47 1.21 -15.70 26.32
C LEU A 47 -0.23 -15.64 25.80
N GLU A 48 -1.19 -16.15 26.56
CA GLU A 48 -2.62 -16.06 26.24
C GLU A 48 -3.11 -14.61 26.25
N GLU A 49 -2.69 -13.80 27.21
CA GLU A 49 -3.02 -12.37 27.25
C GLU A 49 -2.43 -11.61 26.05
N LEU A 50 -1.16 -11.89 25.69
CA LEU A 50 -0.53 -11.32 24.50
C LEU A 50 -1.22 -11.77 23.22
N ALA A 51 -1.65 -13.03 23.14
CA ALA A 51 -2.42 -13.55 22.01
C ALA A 51 -3.78 -12.85 21.90
N ARG A 52 -4.51 -12.70 23.01
CA ARG A 52 -5.77 -11.94 23.09
C ARG A 52 -5.59 -10.51 22.64
N LYS A 53 -4.56 -9.81 23.14
CA LYS A 53 -4.26 -8.42 22.76
C LYS A 53 -3.88 -8.29 21.29
N ARG A 54 -3.13 -9.25 20.73
CA ARG A 54 -2.82 -9.27 19.29
C ARG A 54 -4.08 -9.48 18.45
N GLU A 55 -4.95 -10.38 18.88
CA GLU A 55 -6.20 -10.66 18.20
C GLU A 55 -7.14 -9.46 18.23
N GLU A 56 -7.29 -8.81 19.38
CA GLU A 56 -8.03 -7.56 19.52
C GLU A 56 -7.44 -6.45 18.65
N SER A 57 -6.12 -6.28 18.64
CA SER A 57 -5.45 -5.31 17.76
C SER A 57 -5.68 -5.62 16.28
N LYS A 58 -5.67 -6.88 15.87
CA LYS A 58 -6.00 -7.28 14.49
C LYS A 58 -7.44 -6.97 14.14
N ARG A 59 -8.38 -7.25 15.05
CA ARG A 59 -9.80 -6.92 14.88
C ARG A 59 -10.03 -5.42 14.76
N GLN A 60 -9.38 -4.63 15.63
CA GLN A 60 -9.47 -3.18 15.55
C GLN A 60 -8.90 -2.66 14.23
N LYS A 61 -7.72 -3.13 13.82
CA LYS A 61 -7.14 -2.77 12.52
C LYS A 61 -8.05 -3.15 11.35
N ALA A 62 -8.69 -4.31 11.41
CA ALA A 62 -9.63 -4.73 10.37
C ALA A 62 -10.87 -3.81 10.34
N ALA A 63 -11.42 -3.45 11.50
CA ALA A 63 -12.53 -2.51 11.60
C ALA A 63 -12.16 -1.11 11.07
N ASP A 64 -10.98 -0.62 11.44
CA ASP A 64 -10.45 0.67 10.97
C ASP A 64 -10.28 0.66 9.44
N GLN A 65 -9.77 -0.43 8.86
CA GLN A 65 -9.63 -0.57 7.40
C GLN A 65 -10.98 -0.55 6.68
N VAL A 66 -12.00 -1.20 7.23
CA VAL A 66 -13.36 -1.17 6.67
C VAL A 66 -13.94 0.25 6.73
N ALA A 67 -13.75 0.95 7.85
CA ALA A 67 -14.22 2.32 8.00
C ALA A 67 -13.52 3.27 7.02
N LEU A 68 -12.18 3.18 6.90
CA LEU A 68 -11.39 3.96 5.95
C LEU A 68 -11.80 3.70 4.50
N TRP A 69 -12.06 2.43 4.14
CA TRP A 69 -12.55 2.07 2.81
C TRP A 69 -13.92 2.70 2.52
N HIS A 70 -14.84 2.66 3.48
CA HIS A 70 -16.16 3.23 3.30
C HIS A 70 -16.10 4.76 3.10
N GLU A 71 -15.33 5.47 3.94
CA GLU A 71 -15.14 6.91 3.80
C GLU A 71 -14.48 7.28 2.46
N PHE A 72 -13.50 6.48 2.04
CA PHE A 72 -12.85 6.64 0.75
C PHE A 72 -13.85 6.50 -0.41
N MET A 73 -14.66 5.44 -0.41
CA MET A 73 -15.66 5.21 -1.45
C MET A 73 -16.70 6.33 -1.51
N GLU A 74 -17.16 6.84 -0.36
CA GLU A 74 -18.08 7.98 -0.32
C GLU A 74 -17.47 9.28 -0.87
N THR A 75 -16.17 9.48 -0.67
CA THR A 75 -15.44 10.61 -1.24
C THR A 75 -15.32 10.45 -2.76
N GLU A 76 -14.97 9.25 -3.23
CA GLU A 76 -14.83 8.97 -4.67
C GLU A 76 -16.17 9.07 -5.43
N ARG A 77 -17.29 8.64 -4.82
CA ARG A 77 -18.64 8.84 -5.38
C ARG A 77 -18.96 10.32 -5.56
N ARG A 78 -18.60 11.16 -4.57
CA ARG A 78 -18.78 12.62 -4.66
C ARG A 78 -17.89 13.22 -5.75
N GLU A 79 -16.64 12.77 -5.84
CA GLU A 79 -15.69 13.26 -6.85
C GLU A 79 -16.16 12.92 -8.27
N ILE A 80 -16.68 11.71 -8.51
CA ILE A 80 -17.26 11.36 -9.82
C ILE A 80 -18.41 12.29 -10.19
N LYS A 81 -19.32 12.61 -9.26
CA LYS A 81 -20.42 13.55 -9.52
C LYS A 81 -19.90 14.93 -9.91
N LEU A 82 -18.90 15.44 -9.19
CA LEU A 82 -18.27 16.72 -9.54
C LEU A 82 -17.65 16.69 -10.94
N ARG A 83 -16.96 15.61 -11.31
CA ARG A 83 -16.38 15.43 -12.65
C ARG A 83 -17.46 15.34 -13.72
N GLN A 84 -18.57 14.64 -13.45
CA GLN A 84 -19.76 14.62 -14.33
C GLN A 84 -20.33 16.02 -14.53
N ASP A 85 -20.29 16.87 -13.51
CA ASP A 85 -20.74 18.26 -13.57
C ASP A 85 -19.71 19.22 -14.19
N GLY A 86 -18.62 18.70 -14.77
CA GLY A 86 -17.61 19.51 -15.47
C GLY A 86 -16.61 20.21 -14.54
N GLN A 87 -16.31 19.63 -13.39
CA GLN A 87 -15.28 20.14 -12.45
C GLN A 87 -13.93 20.43 -13.16
N LEU A 88 -13.50 19.57 -14.10
CA LEU A 88 -12.26 19.83 -14.83
C LEU A 88 -12.32 21.12 -15.65
N ALA A 89 -13.42 21.38 -16.37
CA ALA A 89 -13.58 22.62 -17.15
C ALA A 89 -13.45 23.86 -16.25
N ARG A 90 -14.06 23.81 -15.05
CA ARG A 90 -13.95 24.88 -14.05
C ARG A 90 -12.52 25.09 -13.56
N HIS A 91 -11.76 24.01 -13.36
CA HIS A 91 -10.35 24.10 -12.97
C HIS A 91 -9.43 24.58 -14.09
N LEU A 92 -9.73 24.23 -15.35
CA LEU A 92 -8.96 24.70 -16.50
C LEU A 92 -9.16 26.21 -16.72
N GLY A 93 -10.38 26.72 -16.50
CA GLY A 93 -10.67 28.15 -16.63
C GLY A 93 -10.43 28.68 -18.05
N ALA A 94 -9.98 29.92 -18.15
CA ALA A 94 -9.62 30.51 -19.43
C ALA A 94 -8.35 29.84 -20.01
N PRO A 95 -8.25 29.71 -21.33
CA PRO A 95 -7.01 29.29 -21.99
C PRO A 95 -5.87 30.26 -21.69
N LEU A 96 -4.69 29.72 -21.40
CA LEU A 96 -3.48 30.52 -21.26
C LEU A 96 -2.89 30.82 -22.65
N PRO A 97 -2.13 31.92 -22.83
CA PRO A 97 -1.41 32.19 -24.07
C PRO A 97 -0.59 31.00 -24.56
N GLY A 98 -0.74 30.67 -25.85
CA GLY A 98 -0.14 29.49 -26.47
C GLY A 98 -0.96 28.20 -26.32
N GLU A 99 -1.96 28.15 -25.44
CA GLU A 99 -2.89 27.03 -25.37
C GLU A 99 -4.04 27.19 -26.36
N LEU A 100 -4.47 26.08 -26.96
CA LEU A 100 -5.64 26.08 -27.83
C LEU A 100 -6.91 25.89 -26.99
N PRO A 101 -7.89 26.81 -27.06
CA PRO A 101 -9.16 26.67 -26.34
C PRO A 101 -9.87 25.35 -26.66
N ALA A 102 -9.84 24.93 -27.93
CA ALA A 102 -10.42 23.67 -28.37
C ALA A 102 -9.75 22.43 -27.76
N ALA A 103 -8.46 22.49 -27.44
CA ALA A 103 -7.76 21.38 -26.78
C ALA A 103 -8.22 21.21 -25.33
N LEU A 104 -8.38 22.33 -24.59
CA LEU A 104 -8.89 22.32 -23.22
C LEU A 104 -10.35 21.83 -23.16
N GLN A 105 -11.19 22.26 -24.11
CA GLN A 105 -12.57 21.78 -24.22
C GLN A 105 -12.62 20.27 -24.47
N LYS A 106 -11.78 19.75 -25.37
CA LYS A 106 -11.69 18.30 -25.62
C LYS A 106 -11.26 17.53 -24.37
N LEU A 107 -10.27 18.03 -23.64
CA LEU A 107 -9.80 17.42 -22.39
C LEU A 107 -10.92 17.37 -21.34
N ALA A 108 -11.60 18.49 -21.13
CA ALA A 108 -12.73 18.56 -20.19
C ALA A 108 -13.90 17.65 -20.60
N ALA A 109 -14.23 17.60 -21.89
CA ALA A 109 -15.28 16.73 -22.41
C ALA A 109 -14.94 15.24 -22.26
N HIS A 110 -13.67 14.87 -22.47
CA HIS A 110 -13.20 13.51 -22.26
C HIS A 110 -13.29 13.10 -20.78
N ASP A 111 -12.83 13.95 -19.87
CA ASP A 111 -12.94 13.71 -18.42
C ASP A 111 -14.40 13.55 -17.98
N GLN A 112 -15.28 14.42 -18.46
CA GLN A 112 -16.71 14.35 -18.16
C GLN A 112 -17.33 13.05 -18.70
N THR A 113 -16.92 12.61 -19.89
CA THR A 113 -17.39 11.35 -20.49
C THR A 113 -16.94 10.15 -19.65
N GLN A 114 -15.68 10.11 -19.25
CA GLN A 114 -15.17 9.07 -18.35
C GLN A 114 -15.90 9.05 -17.01
N ALA A 115 -16.16 10.22 -16.42
CA ALA A 115 -16.90 10.33 -15.17
C ALA A 115 -18.36 9.87 -15.32
N LYS A 116 -19.02 10.17 -16.45
CA LYS A 116 -20.36 9.67 -16.76
C LYS A 116 -20.42 8.15 -16.88
N LEU A 117 -19.34 7.54 -17.38
CA LEU A 117 -19.16 6.09 -17.40
C LEU A 117 -18.77 5.50 -16.03
N GLY A 118 -18.63 6.33 -14.99
CA GLY A 118 -18.22 5.88 -13.66
C GLY A 118 -16.75 5.49 -13.57
N LEU A 119 -15.91 5.92 -14.51
CA LEU A 119 -14.50 5.51 -14.58
C LEU A 119 -13.60 6.39 -13.71
N VAL A 120 -12.74 5.74 -12.94
CA VAL A 120 -11.64 6.37 -12.21
C VAL A 120 -10.29 5.93 -12.76
N ALA A 121 -9.31 6.83 -12.69
CA ALA A 121 -7.93 6.53 -13.03
C ALA A 121 -7.21 5.91 -11.83
N LEU A 122 -6.48 4.82 -12.09
CA LEU A 122 -5.56 4.15 -11.17
C LEU A 122 -4.15 4.26 -11.74
N MET A 123 -3.20 4.75 -10.94
CA MET A 123 -1.81 4.89 -11.36
C MET A 123 -0.92 3.91 -10.60
N SER A 124 -0.25 3.03 -11.34
CA SER A 124 0.72 2.08 -10.79
C SER A 124 1.85 1.85 -11.78
N GLY A 125 3.09 1.83 -11.29
CA GLY A 125 4.28 1.58 -12.12
C GLY A 125 4.45 2.53 -13.30
N GLY A 126 4.02 3.80 -13.16
CA GLY A 126 4.07 4.81 -14.22
C GLY A 126 2.96 4.71 -15.28
N ASN A 127 2.08 3.70 -15.19
CA ASN A 127 0.96 3.51 -16.10
C ASN A 127 -0.35 3.95 -15.45
N THR A 128 -1.27 4.47 -16.27
CA THR A 128 -2.64 4.81 -15.85
C THR A 128 -3.62 3.83 -16.47
N VAL A 129 -4.39 3.15 -15.62
CA VAL A 129 -5.47 2.24 -16.01
C VAL A 129 -6.79 2.84 -15.54
N TYR A 130 -7.86 2.64 -16.30
CA TYR A 130 -9.20 3.11 -15.93
C TYR A 130 -10.06 1.93 -15.47
N LYS A 131 -10.77 2.12 -14.37
CA LYS A 131 -11.63 1.10 -13.78
C LYS A 131 -12.95 1.72 -13.33
N PRO A 132 -14.09 1.00 -13.43
CA PRO A 132 -15.35 1.46 -12.85
C PRO A 132 -15.22 1.64 -11.33
N LEU A 133 -15.82 2.71 -10.80
CA LEU A 133 -15.81 3.01 -9.38
C LEU A 133 -16.32 1.85 -8.52
N GLU A 134 -17.42 1.23 -8.94
CA GLU A 134 -18.05 0.13 -8.19
C GLU A 134 -17.21 -1.16 -8.18
N GLU A 135 -16.23 -1.28 -9.06
CA GLU A 135 -15.33 -2.43 -9.11
C GLU A 135 -14.06 -2.23 -8.30
N LEU A 136 -13.83 -1.02 -7.74
CA LEU A 136 -12.65 -0.75 -6.93
C LEU A 136 -12.60 -1.66 -5.71
N LYS A 137 -11.38 -2.04 -5.36
CA LYS A 137 -11.08 -2.80 -4.14
C LYS A 137 -10.19 -1.98 -3.20
N PRO A 138 -10.14 -2.32 -1.90
CA PRO A 138 -9.24 -1.64 -0.96
C PRO A 138 -7.78 -1.58 -1.43
N GLU A 139 -7.31 -2.59 -2.16
CA GLU A 139 -5.95 -2.64 -2.70
C GLU A 139 -5.70 -1.60 -3.81
N ASP A 140 -6.75 -1.09 -4.45
CA ASP A 140 -6.66 -0.07 -5.49
C ASP A 140 -6.48 1.34 -4.90
N MET A 141 -6.73 1.54 -3.60
CA MET A 141 -6.68 2.87 -2.95
C MET A 141 -5.35 3.60 -3.19
N PRO A 142 -4.16 2.98 -3.01
CA PRO A 142 -2.89 3.68 -3.21
C PRO A 142 -2.72 4.15 -4.66
N ALA A 143 -3.11 3.31 -5.63
CA ALA A 143 -3.02 3.65 -7.05
C ALA A 143 -4.00 4.78 -7.42
N ARG A 144 -5.19 4.78 -6.82
CA ARG A 144 -6.20 5.84 -7.00
C ARG A 144 -5.73 7.17 -6.40
N ILE A 145 -5.17 7.14 -5.19
CA ILE A 145 -4.58 8.30 -4.52
C ILE A 145 -3.44 8.87 -5.35
N ALA A 146 -2.56 8.02 -5.89
CA ALA A 146 -1.47 8.44 -6.75
C ALA A 146 -1.98 9.15 -8.02
N ALA A 147 -3.02 8.60 -8.68
CA ALA A 147 -3.65 9.23 -9.82
C ALA A 147 -4.28 10.59 -9.50
N ASN A 148 -4.97 10.71 -8.34
CA ASN A 148 -5.52 11.98 -7.87
C ASN A 148 -4.42 13.02 -7.62
N ARG A 149 -3.32 12.62 -6.96
CA ARG A 149 -2.17 13.51 -6.73
C ARG A 149 -1.59 14.01 -8.05
N LEU A 150 -1.39 13.14 -9.03
CA LEU A 150 -0.88 13.53 -10.35
C LEU A 150 -1.81 14.56 -11.02
N ARG A 151 -3.13 14.32 -11.00
CA ARG A 151 -4.11 15.27 -11.55
C ARG A 151 -4.03 16.63 -10.86
N THR A 152 -3.98 16.66 -9.53
CA THR A 152 -3.87 17.90 -8.76
C THR A 152 -2.56 18.63 -9.03
N THR A 153 -1.45 17.90 -9.11
CA THR A 153 -0.13 18.47 -9.42
C THR A 153 -0.13 19.09 -10.82
N TRP A 154 -0.61 18.37 -11.84
CA TRP A 154 -0.69 18.90 -13.20
C TRP A 154 -1.53 20.18 -13.29
N LEU A 155 -2.67 20.23 -12.59
CA LEU A 155 -3.50 21.44 -12.53
C LEU A 155 -2.80 22.62 -11.84
N LYS A 156 -2.00 22.35 -10.80
CA LYS A 156 -1.20 23.37 -10.12
C LYS A 156 -0.06 23.85 -11.00
N GLU A 157 0.73 22.93 -11.57
CA GLU A 157 1.86 23.24 -12.45
C GLU A 157 1.42 24.05 -13.67
N ARG A 158 0.30 23.68 -14.32
CA ARG A 158 -0.25 24.48 -15.44
C ARG A 158 -0.48 25.95 -15.04
N ARG A 159 -1.00 26.19 -13.84
CA ARG A 159 -1.25 27.55 -13.34
C ARG A 159 0.06 28.23 -12.90
N ASP A 160 0.92 27.51 -12.19
CA ASP A 160 2.09 28.08 -11.54
C ASP A 160 3.24 28.30 -12.54
N GLU A 161 3.44 27.43 -13.53
CA GLU A 161 4.38 27.68 -14.65
C GLU A 161 3.97 28.89 -15.48
N TRP A 162 2.66 29.15 -15.61
CA TRP A 162 2.18 30.37 -16.24
C TRP A 162 2.49 31.60 -15.39
N LEU A 163 2.17 31.56 -14.09
CA LEU A 163 2.46 32.66 -13.16
C LEU A 163 3.97 32.92 -13.01
N GLY A 164 4.80 31.88 -13.10
CA GLY A 164 6.27 31.98 -13.03
C GLY A 164 6.93 32.48 -14.32
N ARG A 165 6.22 32.49 -15.46
CA ARG A 165 6.70 33.02 -16.74
C ARG A 165 6.57 34.54 -16.89
N GLY A 166 6.07 35.26 -15.88
CA GLY A 166 6.17 36.72 -15.79
C GLY A 166 5.35 37.52 -16.81
N GLU A 167 4.40 36.92 -17.52
CA GLU A 167 3.43 37.65 -18.35
C GLU A 167 2.14 37.84 -17.56
N ALA A 168 2.15 38.88 -16.72
CA ALA A 168 0.92 39.44 -16.18
C ALA A 168 0.06 39.99 -17.34
N PRO A 169 -1.27 39.78 -17.32
CA PRO A 169 -2.14 40.42 -18.30
C PRO A 169 -2.12 41.94 -18.09
N ALA A 170 -1.98 42.68 -19.19
CA ALA A 170 -2.21 44.13 -19.27
C ALA A 170 -3.71 44.45 -19.24
#